data_AF-A0A2J6QX10-F1
#
_entry.id   AF-A0A2J6QX10-F1
#
_cell.length_a   1.000
_cell.length_b   1.000
_cell.length_c   1.000
_cell.angle_alpha   90.00
_cell.angle_beta   90.00
_cell.angle_gamma   90.00
#
_symmetry.space_group_name_H-M   'P 1'
#
loop_
_entity.id
_entity.type
_entity.pdbx_description
1 polymer ?
#
loop_
_entity_poly.entity_id
_entity_poly.type
_entity_poly.pdbx_seq_one_letter_code
_entity_poly.pdbx_strand_id
1 'polypeptide(L)'
;MESIYSSFMSGDSATKTHNRLSLLLGLQFFVMIPRTWVAFIQIIDLMFSHLNGFGVLAVFLNLIGNLVLVVLLLVEMHKRAVGTLSEEMFYKLQTGKTAWVVGGWIVLLGVYKGQLVEMDVLDWRVWSSLLVDLIYMTPFVGASVLVVKQRREEGITLL
;
A
#
# COMPACT_ATOMS: atom_id res chain seq x y z
N MET A 1 20.37 -22.19 -18.18
CA MET A 1 19.47 -21.11 -17.74
C MET A 1 19.19 -21.34 -16.26
N GLU A 2 20.05 -20.81 -15.39
CA GLU A 2 19.75 -20.77 -13.97
C GLU A 2 18.64 -19.75 -13.76
N SER A 3 17.50 -20.24 -13.27
CA SER A 3 16.33 -19.43 -13.00
C SER A 3 16.69 -18.31 -12.03
N ILE A 4 16.30 -17.06 -12.36
CA ILE A 4 16.45 -15.89 -11.49
C ILE A 4 15.87 -16.17 -10.08
N TYR A 5 14.94 -17.13 -9.96
CA TYR A 5 14.39 -17.59 -8.69
C TYR A 5 15.35 -18.41 -7.80
N SER A 6 16.34 -19.13 -8.35
CA SER A 6 17.25 -19.94 -7.52
C SER A 6 18.22 -19.05 -6.73
N SER A 7 18.70 -17.97 -7.35
CA SER A 7 19.58 -16.97 -6.72
C SER A 7 18.88 -16.18 -5.59
N PHE A 8 17.56 -15.99 -5.67
CA PHE A 8 16.77 -15.41 -4.57
C PHE A 8 16.63 -16.35 -3.33
N MET A 9 16.86 -17.66 -3.52
CA MET A 9 16.65 -18.70 -2.51
C MET A 9 17.95 -19.33 -2.00
N SER A 10 19.12 -18.98 -2.54
CA SER A 10 20.43 -19.48 -2.10
C SER A 10 21.25 -18.36 -1.45
N GLY A 11 21.14 -18.23 -0.13
CA GLY A 11 21.88 -17.28 0.69
C GLY A 11 21.51 -17.43 2.16
N ASP A 12 22.36 -16.94 3.06
CA ASP A 12 22.10 -16.91 4.50
C ASP A 12 20.77 -16.20 4.82
N SER A 13 20.19 -16.45 6.00
CA SER A 13 18.83 -15.98 6.33
C SER A 13 18.66 -14.46 6.17
N ALA A 14 19.71 -13.68 6.45
CA ALA A 14 19.76 -12.24 6.28
C ALA A 14 19.68 -11.81 4.80
N THR A 15 20.41 -12.47 3.91
CA THR A 15 20.42 -12.17 2.47
C THR A 15 19.07 -12.48 1.81
N LYS A 16 18.42 -13.58 2.24
CA LYS A 16 17.07 -13.93 1.79
C LYS A 16 16.02 -12.89 2.19
N THR A 17 16.11 -12.40 3.42
CA THR A 17 15.16 -11.42 3.96
C THR A 17 15.35 -10.06 3.27
N HIS A 18 16.61 -9.64 3.06
CA HIS A 18 16.93 -8.45 2.29
C HIS A 18 16.33 -8.51 0.87
N ASN A 19 16.53 -9.62 0.17
CA ASN A 19 16.00 -9.81 -1.18
C ASN A 19 14.46 -9.81 -1.22
N ARG A 20 13.80 -10.46 -0.25
CA ARG A 20 12.33 -10.45 -0.12
C ARG A 20 11.77 -9.05 0.11
N LEU A 21 12.40 -8.26 0.97
CA LEU A 21 12.00 -6.88 1.21
C LEU A 21 12.19 -5.99 -0.03
N SER A 22 13.21 -6.25 -0.85
CA SER A 22 13.44 -5.50 -2.10
C SER A 22 12.36 -5.80 -3.13
N LEU A 23 11.99 -7.07 -3.25
CA LEU A 23 10.90 -7.50 -4.11
C LEU A 23 9.56 -6.91 -3.66
N LEU A 24 9.29 -6.88 -2.35
CA LEU A 24 8.08 -6.27 -1.81
C LEU A 24 8.04 -4.75 -1.99
N LEU A 25 9.16 -4.04 -1.84
CA LEU A 25 9.26 -2.62 -2.16
C LEU A 25 8.93 -2.34 -3.63
N GLY A 26 9.52 -3.12 -4.54
CA GLY A 26 9.22 -3.02 -5.97
C GLY A 26 7.75 -3.32 -6.28
N LEU A 27 7.19 -4.34 -5.61
CA LEU A 27 5.79 -4.71 -5.76
C LEU A 27 4.85 -3.61 -5.22
N GLN A 28 5.14 -3.04 -4.04
CA GLN A 28 4.43 -1.90 -3.47
C GLN A 28 4.40 -0.73 -4.44
N PHE A 29 5.54 -0.37 -5.03
CA PHE A 29 5.61 0.69 -6.03
C PHE A 29 4.78 0.37 -7.27
N PHE A 30 4.92 -0.85 -7.79
CA PHE A 30 4.20 -1.29 -8.98
C PHE A 30 2.68 -1.28 -8.79
N VAL A 31 2.18 -1.70 -7.62
CA VAL A 31 0.73 -1.65 -7.33
C VAL A 31 0.20 -0.25 -7.05
N MET A 32 1.06 0.64 -6.54
CA MET A 32 0.64 2.01 -6.21
C MET A 32 0.35 2.86 -7.44
N ILE A 33 1.05 2.62 -8.55
CA ILE A 33 0.81 3.31 -9.83
C ILE A 33 -0.63 3.12 -10.32
N PRO A 34 -1.13 1.89 -10.59
CA PRO A 34 -2.49 1.68 -11.05
C PRO A 34 -3.52 2.07 -9.98
N ARG A 35 -3.23 1.89 -8.68
CA ARG A 35 -4.15 2.36 -7.62
C ARG A 35 -4.31 3.88 -7.63
N THR A 36 -3.23 4.63 -7.81
CA THR A 36 -3.23 6.10 -7.92
C THR A 36 -4.02 6.53 -9.16
N TRP A 37 -3.84 5.83 -10.28
CA TRP A 37 -4.61 6.07 -11.50
C TRP A 37 -6.12 5.84 -11.30
N VAL A 38 -6.49 4.73 -10.65
CA VAL A 38 -7.90 4.43 -10.32
C VAL A 38 -8.46 5.50 -9.37
N ALA A 39 -7.71 5.93 -8.35
CA ALA A 39 -8.14 7.01 -7.45
C ALA A 39 -8.39 8.33 -8.19
N PHE A 40 -7.58 8.62 -9.20
CA PHE A 40 -7.73 9.80 -10.03
C PHE A 40 -9.02 9.75 -10.86
N ILE A 41 -9.30 8.62 -11.53
CA ILE A 41 -10.57 8.40 -12.25
C ILE A 41 -11.76 8.54 -11.29
N GLN A 42 -11.66 7.95 -10.09
CA GLN A 42 -12.69 8.07 -9.08
C GLN A 42 -12.96 9.53 -8.71
N ILE A 43 -11.94 10.34 -8.46
CA ILE A 43 -12.15 11.77 -8.19
C ILE A 43 -12.85 12.50 -9.32
N ILE A 44 -12.49 12.22 -10.57
CA ILE A 44 -13.16 12.81 -11.74
C ILE A 44 -14.64 12.41 -11.74
N ASP A 45 -14.95 11.12 -11.63
CA ASP A 45 -16.33 10.64 -11.58
C ASP A 45 -17.11 11.25 -10.41
N LEU A 46 -16.47 11.36 -9.23
CA LEU A 46 -17.07 11.90 -8.02
C LEU A 46 -17.33 13.42 -8.16
N MET A 47 -16.47 14.17 -8.83
CA MET A 47 -16.67 15.61 -9.10
C MET A 47 -17.87 15.88 -10.00
N PHE A 48 -18.25 14.93 -10.86
CA PHE A 48 -19.42 15.04 -11.73
C PHE A 48 -20.69 14.38 -11.14
N SER A 49 -20.55 13.64 -10.03
CA SER A 49 -21.66 13.05 -9.29
C SER A 49 -22.10 13.96 -8.13
N HIS A 50 -23.39 13.97 -7.80
CA HIS A 50 -23.97 14.80 -6.73
C HIS A 50 -23.62 14.32 -5.29
N LEU A 51 -22.36 14.02 -5.01
CA LEU A 51 -21.97 13.51 -3.71
C LEU A 51 -21.83 14.57 -2.63
N ASN A 52 -22.14 14.15 -1.40
CA ASN A 52 -21.93 14.92 -0.19
C ASN A 52 -20.43 15.26 -0.03
N GLY A 53 -20.10 16.53 0.27
CA GLY A 53 -18.74 17.07 0.23
C GLY A 53 -17.72 16.32 1.10
N PHE A 54 -18.18 15.60 2.13
CA PHE A 54 -17.34 14.72 2.95
C PHE A 54 -16.75 13.54 2.16
N GLY A 55 -17.52 12.92 1.27
CA GLY A 55 -17.05 11.81 0.44
C GLY A 55 -15.99 12.26 -0.55
N VAL A 56 -16.21 13.42 -1.19
CA VAL A 56 -15.23 14.04 -2.10
C VAL A 56 -13.92 14.34 -1.37
N LEU A 57 -13.99 14.91 -0.16
CA LEU A 57 -12.81 15.19 0.65
C LEU A 57 -12.04 13.91 1.02
N ALA A 58 -12.73 12.85 1.42
CA ALA A 58 -12.09 11.59 1.80
C ALA A 58 -11.34 10.94 0.62
N VAL A 59 -11.96 10.90 -0.58
CA VAL A 59 -11.28 10.36 -1.77
C VAL A 59 -10.13 11.26 -2.20
N PHE A 60 -10.28 12.59 -2.12
CA PHE A 60 -9.22 13.55 -2.41
C PHE A 60 -7.99 13.38 -1.49
N LEU A 61 -8.20 13.28 -0.17
CA LEU A 61 -7.13 13.01 0.78
C LEU A 61 -6.47 11.66 0.52
N ASN A 62 -7.24 10.64 0.14
CA ASN A 62 -6.67 9.35 -0.24
C ASN A 62 -5.81 9.43 -1.51
N LEU A 63 -6.22 10.21 -2.53
CA LEU A 63 -5.40 10.45 -3.72
C LEU A 63 -4.08 11.15 -3.37
N ILE A 64 -4.13 12.22 -2.55
CA ILE A 64 -2.91 12.90 -2.09
C ILE A 64 -2.00 11.92 -1.35
N GLY A 65 -2.57 11.12 -0.46
CA GLY A 65 -1.84 10.05 0.24
C GLY A 65 -1.14 9.09 -0.70
N ASN A 66 -1.85 8.63 -1.74
CA ASN A 66 -1.29 7.73 -2.75
C ASN A 66 -0.13 8.36 -3.52
N LEU A 67 -0.22 9.65 -3.89
CA LEU A 67 0.88 10.38 -4.52
C LEU A 67 2.10 10.46 -3.59
N VAL A 68 1.88 10.77 -2.31
CA VAL A 68 2.94 10.79 -1.30
C VAL A 68 3.57 9.40 -1.16
N LEU A 69 2.78 8.31 -1.14
CA LEU A 69 3.29 6.94 -1.10
C LEU A 69 4.15 6.59 -2.32
N VAL A 70 3.73 6.97 -3.53
CA VAL A 70 4.52 6.74 -4.75
C VAL A 70 5.89 7.41 -4.64
N VAL A 71 5.93 8.68 -4.20
CA VAL A 71 7.20 9.41 -4.01
C VAL A 71 8.04 8.78 -2.89
N LEU A 72 7.43 8.43 -1.76
CA LEU A 72 8.13 7.77 -0.65
C LEU A 72 8.76 6.45 -1.10
N LEU A 73 8.05 5.63 -1.87
CA LEU A 73 8.55 4.36 -2.40
C LEU A 73 9.74 4.58 -3.34
N LEU A 74 9.71 5.60 -4.20
CA LEU A 74 10.85 5.96 -5.05
C LEU A 74 12.07 6.38 -4.22
N VAL A 75 11.87 7.23 -3.21
CA VAL A 75 12.93 7.68 -2.31
C VAL A 75 13.52 6.51 -1.53
N GLU A 76 12.68 5.58 -1.04
CA GLU A 76 13.13 4.38 -0.35
C GLU A 76 13.93 3.44 -1.25
N MET A 77 13.43 3.19 -2.48
CA MET A 77 14.15 2.39 -3.47
C MET A 77 15.52 3.00 -3.78
N HIS A 78 15.59 4.32 -3.95
CA HIS A 78 16.85 5.03 -4.17
C HIS A 78 17.80 4.92 -2.96
N LYS A 79 17.34 5.27 -1.76
CA LYS A 79 18.16 5.18 -0.54
C LYS A 79 18.65 3.76 -0.28
N ARG A 80 17.83 2.75 -0.60
CA ARG A 80 18.21 1.35 -0.45
C ARG A 80 19.21 0.89 -1.51
N ALA A 81 19.09 1.37 -2.75
CA ALA A 81 20.07 1.12 -3.81
C ALA A 81 21.45 1.75 -3.49
N VAL A 82 21.46 2.92 -2.83
CA VAL A 82 22.69 3.62 -2.41
C VAL A 82 23.19 3.12 -1.03
N GLY A 83 22.45 2.23 -0.36
CA GLY A 83 22.84 1.67 0.94
C GLY A 83 22.75 2.65 2.12
N THR A 84 21.99 3.74 1.99
CA THR A 84 21.86 4.78 3.03
C THR A 84 20.57 4.66 3.86
N LEU A 85 19.72 3.68 3.54
CA LEU A 85 18.49 3.43 4.29
C LEU A 85 18.77 2.53 5.50
N SER A 86 18.68 3.08 6.71
CA SER A 86 18.77 2.27 7.93
C SER A 86 17.57 1.34 8.08
N GLU A 87 17.79 0.16 8.67
CA GLU A 87 16.73 -0.83 8.91
C GLU A 87 15.63 -0.27 9.81
N GLU A 88 15.99 0.48 10.86
CA GLU A 88 15.02 1.10 11.75
C GLU A 88 14.11 2.12 11.02
N MET A 89 14.68 2.93 10.13
CA MET A 89 13.91 3.88 9.32
C MET A 89 13.02 3.14 8.33
N PHE A 90 13.54 2.09 7.69
CA PHE A 90 12.76 1.23 6.81
C PHE A 90 11.54 0.63 7.53
N TYR A 91 11.71 0.12 8.75
CA TYR A 91 10.61 -0.45 9.54
C TYR A 91 9.54 0.58 9.90
N LYS A 92 9.94 1.75 10.40
CA LYS A 92 9.01 2.85 10.70
C LYS A 92 8.21 3.26 9.46
N LEU A 93 8.88 3.34 8.31
CA LEU A 93 8.23 3.64 7.04
C LEU A 93 7.28 2.52 6.60
N GLN A 94 7.62 1.24 6.76
CA GLN A 94 6.72 0.14 6.40
C GLN A 94 5.44 0.12 7.24
N THR A 95 5.55 0.32 8.55
CA THR A 95 4.39 0.42 9.43
C THR A 95 3.53 1.64 9.09
N GLY A 96 4.14 2.80 8.87
CA GLY A 96 3.42 4.03 8.49
C GLY A 96 2.69 3.90 7.16
N LYS A 97 3.35 3.36 6.12
CA LYS A 97 2.71 3.09 4.82
C LYS A 97 1.54 2.12 4.94
N THR A 98 1.71 1.06 5.73
CA THR A 98 0.65 0.06 5.94
C THR A 98 -0.53 0.64 6.72
N ALA A 99 -0.27 1.43 7.76
CA ALA A 99 -1.31 2.12 8.52
C ALA A 99 -2.10 3.10 7.63
N TRP A 100 -1.41 3.84 6.75
CA TRP A 100 -2.07 4.72 5.79
C TRP A 100 -2.96 3.95 4.82
N VAL A 101 -2.43 2.90 4.19
CA VAL A 101 -3.13 2.10 3.18
C VAL A 101 -4.36 1.40 3.78
N VAL A 102 -4.20 0.77 4.95
CA VAL A 102 -5.31 0.09 5.65
C VAL A 102 -6.31 1.08 6.22
N GLY A 103 -5.84 2.15 6.87
CA GLY A 103 -6.71 3.19 7.44
C GLY A 103 -7.50 3.94 6.38
N GLY A 104 -6.86 4.30 5.27
CA GLY A 104 -7.51 4.91 4.11
C GLY A 104 -8.61 4.03 3.53
N TRP A 105 -8.35 2.72 3.41
CA TRP A 105 -9.38 1.77 2.95
C TRP A 105 -10.58 1.69 3.90
N ILE A 106 -10.37 1.69 5.22
CA ILE A 106 -11.46 1.70 6.21
C ILE A 106 -12.31 2.97 6.10
N VAL A 107 -11.67 4.13 5.93
CA VAL A 107 -12.37 5.41 5.74
C VAL A 107 -13.20 5.37 4.45
N LEU A 108 -12.61 4.89 3.35
CA LEU A 108 -13.31 4.74 2.08
C LEU A 108 -14.49 3.78 2.17
N LEU A 109 -14.35 2.65 2.88
CA LEU A 109 -15.46 1.76 3.17
C LEU A 109 -16.60 2.48 3.91
N GLY A 110 -16.30 3.33 4.87
CA GLY A 110 -17.29 4.15 5.58
C GLY A 110 -18.02 5.11 4.64
N VAL A 111 -17.28 5.77 3.75
CA VAL A 111 -17.83 6.69 2.74
C VAL A 111 -18.73 5.94 1.74
N TYR A 112 -18.25 4.82 1.21
CA TYR A 112 -19.02 4.00 0.27
C TYR A 112 -20.26 3.41 0.94
N LYS A 113 -20.16 2.92 2.19
CA LYS A 113 -21.33 2.45 2.93
C LYS A 113 -22.34 3.57 3.17
N GLY A 114 -21.88 4.78 3.50
CA GLY A 114 -22.75 5.95 3.63
C GLY A 114 -23.52 6.27 2.35
N GLN A 115 -22.86 6.17 1.19
CA GLN A 115 -23.48 6.37 -0.12
C GLN A 115 -24.41 5.22 -0.53
N LEU A 116 -24.06 3.97 -0.20
CA LEU A 116 -24.86 2.78 -0.49
C LEU A 116 -26.18 2.72 0.31
N VAL A 117 -26.29 3.44 1.44
CA VAL A 117 -27.56 3.59 2.17
C VAL A 117 -28.53 4.53 1.44
N GLU A 118 -28.02 5.43 0.59
CA GLU A 118 -28.83 6.38 -0.18
C GLU A 118 -29.15 5.89 -1.61
N MET A 119 -28.48 4.83 -2.09
CA MET A 119 -28.66 4.31 -3.46
C MET A 119 -29.13 2.85 -3.42
N ASP A 120 -30.39 2.60 -3.82
CA ASP A 120 -31.04 1.27 -3.87
C ASP A 120 -30.37 0.24 -4.81
N VAL A 121 -29.36 0.65 -5.58
CA VAL A 121 -28.63 -0.22 -6.49
C VAL A 121 -27.16 -0.24 -6.07
N LEU A 122 -26.75 -1.37 -5.49
CA LEU A 122 -25.37 -1.73 -5.26
C LEU A 122 -24.61 -1.70 -6.60
N ASP A 123 -24.01 -0.56 -6.94
CA ASP A 123 -23.27 -0.42 -8.18
C ASP A 123 -22.04 -1.35 -8.13
N TRP A 124 -21.97 -2.30 -9.07
CA TRP A 124 -20.87 -3.24 -9.23
C TRP A 124 -19.50 -2.54 -9.28
N ARG A 125 -19.49 -1.26 -9.70
CA ARG A 125 -18.30 -0.38 -9.67
C ARG A 125 -17.74 -0.16 -8.26
N VAL A 126 -18.59 -0.05 -7.24
CA VAL A 126 -18.16 0.13 -5.84
C VAL A 126 -17.54 -1.15 -5.29
N TRP A 127 -18.17 -2.31 -5.52
CA TRP A 127 -17.62 -3.60 -5.06
C TRP A 127 -16.31 -3.99 -5.75
N SER A 128 -16.25 -3.78 -7.06
CA SER A 128 -15.02 -4.02 -7.82
C SER A 128 -13.89 -3.10 -7.35
N SER A 129 -14.17 -1.83 -7.05
CA SER A 129 -13.17 -0.94 -6.43
C SER A 129 -12.69 -1.44 -5.07
N LEU A 130 -13.58 -1.92 -4.20
CA LEU A 130 -13.22 -2.40 -2.87
C LEU A 130 -12.35 -3.67 -2.93
N LEU A 131 -12.67 -4.60 -3.84
CA LEU A 131 -11.87 -5.80 -4.07
C LEU A 131 -10.50 -5.46 -4.66
N VAL A 132 -10.45 -4.53 -5.60
CA VAL A 132 -9.21 -4.03 -6.19
C VAL A 132 -8.34 -3.37 -5.12
N ASP A 133 -8.92 -2.58 -4.21
CA ASP A 133 -8.20 -2.01 -3.08
C ASP A 133 -7.60 -3.09 -2.18
N LEU A 134 -8.36 -4.14 -1.84
CA LEU A 134 -7.85 -5.26 -1.04
C LEU A 134 -6.61 -5.89 -1.67
N ILE A 135 -6.62 -6.13 -2.99
CA ILE A 135 -5.47 -6.67 -3.72
C ILE A 135 -4.25 -5.74 -3.59
N TYR A 136 -4.45 -4.44 -3.71
CA TYR A 136 -3.37 -3.46 -3.61
C TYR A 136 -2.79 -3.29 -2.20
N MET A 137 -3.56 -3.60 -1.15
CA MET A 137 -3.04 -3.57 0.22
C MET A 137 -2.12 -4.76 0.53
N THR A 138 -2.27 -5.89 -0.18
CA THR A 138 -1.54 -7.13 0.12
C THR A 138 0.00 -6.98 0.21
N PRO A 139 0.71 -6.27 -0.69
CA PRO A 139 2.15 -6.11 -0.56
C PRO A 139 2.58 -5.19 0.60
N PHE A 140 1.72 -4.29 1.07
CA PHE A 140 1.98 -3.46 2.25
C PHE A 140 1.85 -4.27 3.54
N VAL A 141 0.74 -5.01 3.67
CA VAL A 141 0.51 -5.90 4.80
C VAL A 141 1.57 -7.00 4.83
N GLY A 142 1.88 -7.61 3.69
CA GLY A 142 2.92 -8.65 3.59
C GLY A 142 4.30 -8.16 4.01
N ALA A 143 4.70 -6.95 3.60
CA ALA A 143 5.96 -6.34 4.05
C ALA A 143 5.97 -6.08 5.55
N SER A 144 4.88 -5.54 6.10
CA SER A 144 4.75 -5.33 7.55
C SER A 144 4.82 -6.63 8.35
N VAL A 145 4.18 -7.70 7.89
CA VAL A 145 4.26 -9.01 8.55
C VAL A 145 5.69 -9.56 8.55
N LEU A 146 6.43 -9.41 7.46
CA LEU A 146 7.84 -9.81 7.41
C LEU A 146 8.71 -8.97 8.35
N VAL A 147 8.49 -7.65 8.39
CA VAL A 147 9.17 -6.74 9.32
C VAL A 147 8.89 -7.12 10.77
N VAL A 148 7.63 -7.40 11.11
CA VAL A 148 7.22 -7.83 12.45
C VAL A 148 7.88 -9.16 12.82
N LYS A 149 7.91 -10.11 11.89
CA LYS A 149 8.56 -11.41 12.10
C LYS A 149 10.06 -11.24 12.36
N GLN A 150 10.74 -10.43 11.55
CA GLN A 150 12.16 -10.16 11.71
C GLN A 150 12.49 -9.51 13.06
N ARG A 151 11.70 -8.51 13.47
CA ARG A 151 11.86 -7.84 14.79
C ARG A 151 11.69 -8.81 15.97
N ARG A 152 10.76 -9.77 15.86
CA ARG A 152 10.58 -10.82 16.87
C ARG A 152 11.79 -11.75 16.94
N GLU A 153 12.37 -12.13 15.80
CA GLU A 153 13.58 -12.95 15.73
C GLU A 153 14.80 -12.22 16.30
N GLU A 154 14.86 -10.89 16.15
CA GLU A 154 15.89 -10.01 16.74
C GLU A 154 15.67 -9.70 18.23
N GLY A 155 14.61 -10.23 18.86
CA GLY A 155 14.30 -10.00 20.28
C GLY A 155 13.75 -8.60 20.60
N ILE A 156 13.35 -7.83 19.59
CA ILE A 156 12.79 -6.49 19.75
C ILE A 156 11.27 -6.59 19.84
N THR A 157 10.72 -6.41 21.04
CA THR A 157 9.27 -6.29 21.24
C THR A 157 8.73 -5.00 20.62
N LEU A 158 7.78 -5.14 19.68
CA LEU A 158 6.99 -4.04 19.14
C LEU A 158 6.09 -3.48 20.26
N LEU A 159 6.48 -2.33 20.82
CA LEU A 159 5.63 -1.46 21.63
C LEU A 159 4.76 -0.60 20.71
#